data_AF-A0AAC9TWS9-F1
#
_entry.id   AF-A0AAC9TWS9-F1
#
_cell.length_a   1.000
_cell.length_b   1.000
_cell.length_c   1.000
_cell.angle_alpha   90.00
_cell.angle_beta   90.00
_cell.angle_gamma   90.00
#
_symmetry.space_group_name_H-M   'P 1'
#
loop_
_entity.id
_entity.type
_entity.pdbx_description
1 polymer ?
#
loop_
_entity_poly.entity_id
_entity_poly.type
_entity_poly.pdbx_seq_one_letter_code
_entity_poly.pdbx_strand_id
1 'polypeptide(L)'
;MLKITPYLEFDEEAHQLHDRTCGATIGLSFSESAILAHLLSQPDAICDKEALIAVGWPDRVVAATSLTQCISILRKKLEPFPEVQLKTVARRGYQLHVSPKSHVTMLAVNDAGSIKDALIDVSLMVKVSGILILLGIVAMLWYQSDYHQVMKHAAKLASNKEIDINLGGSQRPLTLIHPKGVSSLHPSMWQKHIAPESNIITGFDNFSGFAFTDGNHYSMAVCDLDEDGECRRDKIINLTAIDLAPAGLNMQEFTELSKRMEERIRYNRILIPPSETVGDLVEHHYNGDVYFPVADELLVRADIGISLVYEQPLSGKFYSRACITDQDCLTTPIKYQIRGEFEQYRQKLGELEVDVFHVKVRQKDLIMPDVVSASAMHFYREIRKHNIRDEELFYLRVHAENGTAVWVVPLLGNLVAWTKYEKVAL
;
A
#
# COMPACT_ATOMS: atom_id res chain seq x y z
N MET A 1 -24.67 -61.42 -23.14
CA MET A 1 -24.16 -60.40 -22.20
C MET A 1 -24.50 -59.00 -22.69
N LEU A 2 -25.34 -58.30 -21.94
CA LEU A 2 -25.73 -56.90 -22.18
C LEU A 2 -24.84 -55.98 -21.34
N LYS A 3 -24.18 -55.00 -21.98
CA LYS A 3 -23.38 -53.99 -21.26
C LYS A 3 -24.30 -52.90 -20.74
N ILE A 4 -24.40 -52.77 -19.42
CA ILE A 4 -25.23 -51.72 -18.78
C ILE A 4 -24.39 -50.45 -18.59
N THR A 5 -23.17 -50.60 -18.07
CA THR A 5 -22.18 -49.52 -17.94
C THR A 5 -20.82 -50.02 -18.45
N PRO A 6 -19.76 -49.19 -18.54
CA PRO A 6 -18.44 -49.65 -18.98
C PRO A 6 -17.84 -50.76 -18.11
N TYR A 7 -18.35 -50.96 -16.89
CA TYR A 7 -17.85 -51.92 -15.92
C TYR A 7 -18.91 -52.90 -15.40
N LEU A 8 -20.20 -52.62 -15.58
CA LEU A 8 -21.29 -53.53 -15.19
C LEU A 8 -21.85 -54.25 -16.42
N GLU A 9 -21.65 -55.56 -16.44
CA GLU A 9 -22.16 -56.46 -17.48
C GLU A 9 -23.27 -57.34 -16.92
N PHE A 10 -24.38 -57.45 -17.65
CA PHE A 10 -25.50 -58.31 -17.30
C PHE A 10 -25.50 -59.56 -18.18
N ASP A 11 -25.47 -60.71 -17.52
CA ASP A 11 -25.65 -62.01 -18.15
C ASP A 11 -27.08 -62.50 -17.89
N GLU A 12 -27.89 -62.45 -18.95
CA GLU A 12 -29.28 -62.89 -18.93
C GLU A 12 -29.41 -64.40 -18.80
N GLU A 13 -28.51 -65.17 -19.42
CA GLU A 13 -28.53 -66.65 -19.39
C GLU A 13 -28.05 -67.17 -18.03
N ALA A 14 -27.04 -66.52 -17.43
CA ALA A 14 -26.52 -66.88 -16.12
C ALA A 14 -27.29 -66.24 -14.95
N HIS A 15 -28.25 -65.34 -15.23
CA HIS A 15 -28.97 -64.52 -14.24
C HIS A 15 -28.03 -63.78 -13.27
N GLN A 16 -26.96 -63.17 -13.79
CA GLN A 16 -25.90 -62.57 -12.98
C GLN A 16 -25.52 -61.16 -13.47
N LEU A 17 -25.16 -60.29 -12.53
CA LEU A 17 -24.49 -59.02 -12.80
C LEU A 17 -23.02 -59.18 -12.47
N HIS A 18 -22.15 -58.89 -13.43
CA HIS A 18 -20.71 -58.89 -13.28
C HIS A 18 -20.18 -57.47 -13.18
N ASP A 19 -19.55 -57.15 -12.06
CA ASP A 19 -18.84 -55.89 -11.88
C ASP A 19 -17.35 -56.10 -12.15
N ARG A 20 -16.85 -55.51 -13.24
CA ARG A 20 -15.46 -55.61 -13.67
C ARG A 20 -14.49 -54.80 -12.79
N THR A 21 -14.97 -53.87 -11.95
CA THR A 21 -14.08 -53.07 -11.09
C THR A 21 -13.63 -53.84 -9.85
N CYS A 22 -14.49 -54.68 -9.27
CA CYS A 22 -14.20 -55.45 -8.07
C CYS A 22 -14.17 -56.98 -8.29
N GLY A 23 -14.51 -57.44 -9.49
CA GLY A 23 -14.58 -58.88 -9.83
C GLY A 23 -15.74 -59.61 -9.14
N ALA A 24 -16.71 -58.87 -8.58
CA ALA A 24 -17.85 -59.45 -7.89
C ALA A 24 -18.95 -59.85 -8.87
N THR A 25 -19.60 -60.97 -8.54
CA THR A 25 -20.75 -61.48 -9.28
C THR A 25 -21.97 -61.45 -8.37
N ILE A 26 -23.02 -60.74 -8.77
CA ILE A 26 -24.27 -60.60 -8.03
C ILE A 26 -25.31 -61.51 -8.68
N GLY A 27 -25.75 -62.54 -7.98
CA GLY A 27 -26.82 -63.44 -8.45
C GLY A 27 -28.20 -62.78 -8.42
N LEU A 28 -28.96 -62.92 -9.49
CA LEU A 28 -30.35 -62.48 -9.62
C LEU A 28 -31.29 -63.69 -9.64
N SER A 29 -32.50 -63.52 -9.12
CA SER A 29 -33.55 -64.52 -9.33
C SER A 29 -34.07 -64.46 -10.77
N PHE A 30 -34.72 -65.51 -11.25
CA PHE A 30 -35.31 -65.54 -12.61
C PHE A 30 -36.19 -64.31 -12.88
N SER A 31 -37.08 -63.98 -11.94
CA SER A 31 -37.97 -62.83 -12.07
C SER A 31 -37.23 -61.49 -12.04
N GLU A 32 -36.18 -61.37 -11.22
CA GLU A 32 -35.32 -60.18 -11.17
C GLU A 32 -34.55 -59.96 -12.48
N SER A 33 -34.00 -61.04 -13.04
CA SER A 33 -33.26 -61.04 -14.30
C SER A 33 -34.18 -60.72 -15.49
N ALA A 34 -35.35 -61.36 -15.58
CA ALA A 34 -36.32 -61.11 -16.64
C ALA A 34 -36.86 -59.67 -16.63
N ILE A 35 -37.16 -59.12 -15.44
CA ILE A 35 -37.61 -57.73 -15.28
C ILE A 35 -36.48 -56.76 -15.66
N LEU A 36 -35.24 -57.02 -15.22
CA LEU A 36 -34.10 -56.18 -15.54
C LEU A 36 -33.78 -56.21 -17.05
N ALA A 37 -33.82 -57.38 -17.69
CA ALA A 37 -33.64 -57.54 -19.14
C ALA A 37 -34.68 -56.72 -19.92
N HIS A 38 -35.95 -56.79 -19.52
CA HIS A 38 -37.02 -56.04 -20.16
C HIS A 38 -36.83 -54.53 -20.01
N LEU A 39 -36.47 -54.05 -18.82
CA LEU A 39 -36.20 -52.64 -18.58
C LEU A 39 -34.95 -52.13 -19.33
N LEU A 40 -33.94 -52.97 -19.52
CA LEU A 40 -32.74 -52.64 -20.31
C LEU A 40 -33.01 -52.62 -21.82
N SER A 41 -33.97 -53.40 -22.30
CA SER A 41 -34.38 -53.39 -23.71
C SER A 41 -35.09 -52.09 -24.13
N GLN A 42 -35.64 -51.36 -23.15
CA GLN A 42 -36.34 -50.10 -23.33
C GLN A 42 -35.83 -49.03 -22.34
N PRO A 43 -34.58 -48.58 -22.47
CA PRO A 43 -34.02 -47.57 -21.56
C PRO A 43 -34.84 -46.28 -21.64
N ASP A 44 -35.09 -45.67 -20.49
CA ASP A 44 -35.89 -44.45 -20.35
C ASP A 44 -37.35 -44.52 -20.81
N ALA A 45 -37.89 -45.70 -21.16
CA ALA A 45 -39.32 -45.90 -21.36
C ALA A 45 -40.02 -46.22 -20.03
N ILE A 46 -41.29 -45.82 -19.91
CA ILE A 46 -42.11 -46.20 -18.75
C ILE A 46 -42.73 -47.56 -19.06
N CYS A 47 -42.35 -48.60 -18.32
CA CYS A 47 -42.92 -49.93 -18.44
C CYS A 47 -44.10 -50.09 -17.47
N ASP A 48 -45.25 -50.51 -18.01
CA ASP A 48 -46.49 -50.71 -17.25
C ASP A 48 -46.37 -51.87 -16.26
N LYS A 49 -47.13 -51.78 -15.16
CA LYS A 49 -47.08 -52.78 -14.08
C LYS A 49 -47.59 -54.15 -14.52
N GLU A 50 -48.65 -54.22 -15.31
CA GLU A 50 -49.15 -55.51 -15.81
C GLU A 50 -48.15 -56.18 -16.75
N ALA A 51 -47.47 -55.39 -17.61
CA ALA A 51 -46.45 -55.89 -18.53
C ALA A 51 -45.24 -56.48 -17.78
N LEU A 52 -44.77 -55.79 -16.73
CA LEU A 52 -43.65 -56.28 -15.91
C LEU A 52 -44.01 -57.54 -15.10
N ILE A 53 -45.27 -57.68 -14.66
CA ILE A 53 -45.74 -58.90 -13.99
C ILE A 53 -45.75 -60.07 -14.97
N ALA A 54 -46.26 -59.87 -16.19
CA ALA A 54 -46.31 -60.91 -17.22
C ALA A 54 -44.91 -61.40 -17.63
N VAL A 55 -43.93 -60.50 -17.67
CA VAL A 55 -42.53 -60.85 -18.00
C VAL A 55 -41.80 -61.54 -16.85
N GLY A 56 -41.96 -61.05 -15.62
CA GLY A 56 -41.26 -61.61 -14.45
C GLY A 56 -41.81 -62.97 -13.98
N TRP A 57 -43.07 -63.27 -14.30
CA TRP A 57 -43.78 -64.47 -13.88
C TRP A 57 -44.65 -65.03 -15.03
N PRO A 58 -44.03 -65.58 -16.08
CA PRO A 58 -44.79 -66.23 -17.14
C PRO A 58 -45.64 -67.37 -16.53
N ASP A 59 -46.91 -67.42 -16.92
CA ASP A 59 -47.89 -68.45 -16.52
C ASP A 59 -48.20 -68.53 -15.02
N ARG A 60 -47.95 -67.46 -14.23
CA ARG A 60 -48.32 -67.41 -12.81
C ARG A 60 -49.05 -66.12 -12.44
N VAL A 61 -50.20 -66.25 -11.79
CA VAL A 61 -50.92 -65.12 -11.19
C VAL A 61 -50.27 -64.79 -9.85
N VAL A 62 -49.57 -63.65 -9.79
CA VAL A 62 -48.93 -63.15 -8.57
C VAL A 62 -49.61 -61.87 -8.07
N ALA A 63 -49.49 -61.60 -6.77
CA ALA A 63 -50.00 -60.37 -6.19
C ALA A 63 -49.17 -59.16 -6.65
N ALA A 64 -49.79 -57.98 -6.78
CA ALA A 64 -49.09 -56.74 -7.15
C ALA A 64 -47.97 -56.35 -6.15
N THR A 65 -48.03 -56.86 -4.91
CA THR A 65 -46.96 -56.71 -3.91
C THR A 65 -45.68 -57.44 -4.29
N SER A 66 -45.75 -58.52 -5.07
CA SER A 66 -44.59 -59.29 -5.54
C SER A 66 -43.71 -58.47 -6.49
N LEU A 67 -44.31 -57.69 -7.41
CA LEU A 67 -43.56 -56.76 -8.26
C LEU A 67 -42.86 -55.69 -7.41
N THR A 68 -43.58 -55.12 -6.44
CA THR A 68 -43.03 -54.09 -5.55
C THR A 68 -41.81 -54.61 -4.77
N GLN A 69 -41.88 -55.85 -4.26
CA GLN A 69 -40.78 -56.51 -3.56
C GLN A 69 -39.60 -56.78 -4.50
N CYS A 70 -39.84 -57.28 -5.71
CA CYS A 70 -38.80 -57.53 -6.71
C CYS A 70 -38.04 -56.25 -7.08
N ILE A 71 -38.77 -55.14 -7.33
CA ILE A 71 -38.19 -53.83 -7.62
C ILE A 71 -37.36 -53.32 -6.41
N SER A 72 -37.82 -53.55 -5.18
CA SER A 72 -37.07 -53.17 -3.99
C SER A 72 -35.77 -53.96 -3.83
N ILE A 73 -35.77 -55.25 -4.13
CA ILE A 73 -34.57 -56.10 -4.09
C ILE A 73 -33.60 -55.70 -5.20
N LEU A 74 -34.10 -55.46 -6.42
CA LEU A 74 -33.30 -54.95 -7.53
C LEU A 74 -32.65 -53.61 -7.18
N ARG A 75 -33.38 -52.68 -6.55
CA ARG A 75 -32.79 -51.41 -6.05
C ARG A 75 -31.66 -51.64 -5.07
N LYS A 76 -31.82 -52.56 -4.12
CA LYS A 76 -30.78 -52.86 -3.14
C LYS A 76 -29.54 -53.49 -3.80
N LYS A 77 -29.73 -54.33 -4.82
CA LYS A 77 -28.62 -54.92 -5.60
C LYS A 77 -27.94 -53.92 -6.52
N LEU A 78 -28.66 -52.89 -6.98
CA LEU A 78 -28.16 -51.83 -7.83
C LEU A 78 -27.70 -50.57 -7.06
N GLU A 79 -27.89 -50.53 -5.73
CA GLU A 79 -27.49 -49.43 -4.85
C GLU A 79 -25.98 -49.08 -4.94
N PRO A 80 -25.06 -50.04 -5.10
CA PRO A 80 -23.64 -49.73 -5.35
C PRO A 80 -23.36 -49.02 -6.69
N PHE A 81 -24.32 -49.02 -7.61
CA PHE A 81 -24.19 -48.49 -8.97
C PHE A 81 -25.10 -47.25 -9.15
N PRO A 82 -24.70 -46.06 -8.66
CA PRO A 82 -25.54 -44.86 -8.67
C PRO A 82 -25.92 -44.34 -10.07
N GLU A 83 -25.23 -44.85 -11.11
CA GLU A 83 -25.49 -44.57 -12.52
C GLU A 83 -26.78 -45.25 -13.02
N VAL A 84 -27.18 -46.38 -12.43
CA VAL A 84 -28.34 -47.18 -12.82
C VAL A 84 -29.48 -46.94 -11.82
N GLN A 85 -30.41 -46.07 -12.18
CA GLN A 85 -31.51 -45.67 -11.29
C GLN A 85 -32.85 -46.25 -11.73
N LEU A 86 -33.43 -47.06 -10.85
CA LEU A 86 -34.77 -47.62 -11.05
C LEU A 86 -35.84 -46.71 -10.41
N LYS A 87 -36.48 -45.87 -11.22
CA LYS A 87 -37.48 -44.88 -10.78
C LYS A 87 -38.90 -45.47 -10.83
N THR A 88 -39.71 -45.16 -9.81
CA THR A 88 -41.16 -45.44 -9.83
C THR A 88 -41.88 -44.21 -10.36
N VAL A 89 -42.64 -44.33 -11.44
CA VAL A 89 -43.53 -43.28 -11.94
C VAL A 89 -44.93 -43.52 -11.39
N ALA A 90 -45.40 -42.62 -10.54
CA ALA A 90 -46.69 -42.74 -9.86
C ALA A 90 -47.82 -42.97 -10.88
N ARG A 91 -48.66 -43.99 -10.64
CA ARG A 91 -49.82 -44.38 -11.47
C ARG A 91 -49.50 -44.82 -12.91
N ARG A 92 -48.23 -44.98 -13.29
CA ARG A 92 -47.84 -45.45 -14.64
C ARG A 92 -46.96 -46.70 -14.62
N GLY A 93 -45.94 -46.77 -13.77
CA GLY A 93 -45.10 -47.97 -13.73
C GLY A 93 -43.67 -47.72 -13.25
N TYR A 94 -42.71 -48.40 -13.87
CA TYR A 94 -41.28 -48.32 -13.52
C TYR A 94 -40.47 -47.94 -14.75
N GLN A 95 -39.38 -47.20 -14.53
CA GLN A 95 -38.48 -46.71 -15.56
C GLN A 95 -37.04 -46.94 -15.09
N LEU A 96 -36.20 -47.46 -15.96
CA LEU A 96 -34.76 -47.59 -15.73
C LEU A 96 -34.04 -46.46 -16.45
N HIS A 97 -33.31 -45.66 -15.69
CA HIS A 97 -32.51 -44.56 -16.20
C HIS A 97 -31.03 -44.86 -15.96
N VAL A 98 -30.26 -44.99 -17.04
CA VAL A 98 -28.81 -45.21 -16.98
C VAL A 98 -28.13 -43.89 -17.35
N SER A 99 -27.51 -43.23 -16.38
CA SER A 99 -26.84 -41.95 -16.61
C SER A 99 -25.40 -42.19 -17.07
N PRO A 100 -24.98 -41.74 -18.26
CA PRO A 100 -23.57 -41.71 -18.61
C PRO A 100 -22.91 -40.54 -17.85
N LYS A 101 -22.37 -40.77 -16.65
CA LYS A 101 -21.65 -39.69 -15.94
C LYS A 101 -20.21 -39.56 -16.46
N SER A 102 -19.96 -38.35 -16.97
CA SER A 102 -18.66 -37.70 -17.13
C SER A 102 -17.74 -37.98 -15.94
N HIS A 103 -16.50 -38.39 -16.23
CA HIS A 103 -15.40 -38.48 -15.28
C HIS A 103 -15.31 -37.22 -14.41
N VAL A 104 -15.81 -37.30 -13.17
CA VAL A 104 -15.35 -36.45 -12.07
C VAL A 104 -15.09 -37.39 -10.91
N THR A 105 -13.86 -37.87 -10.85
CA THR A 105 -13.32 -38.65 -9.74
C THR A 105 -13.31 -37.76 -8.49
N MET A 106 -14.34 -37.88 -7.66
CA MET A 106 -14.29 -37.37 -6.28
C MET A 106 -13.52 -38.40 -5.45
N LEU A 107 -12.20 -38.22 -5.35
CA LEU A 107 -11.39 -38.91 -4.35
C LEU A 107 -11.72 -38.31 -2.98
N ALA A 108 -12.23 -39.14 -2.07
CA ALA A 108 -12.35 -38.82 -0.67
C ALA A 108 -10.94 -38.59 -0.09
N VAL A 109 -10.56 -37.32 0.08
CA VAL A 109 -9.30 -36.92 0.70
C VAL A 109 -9.44 -37.12 2.21
N ASN A 110 -9.00 -38.26 2.73
CA ASN A 110 -8.79 -38.42 4.17
C ASN A 110 -7.52 -39.17 4.56
N ASP A 111 -6.62 -39.45 3.62
CA ASP A 111 -5.30 -40.02 3.93
C ASP A 111 -4.20 -38.97 3.74
N ALA A 112 -3.44 -38.71 4.81
CA ALA A 112 -2.27 -37.83 4.79
C ALA A 112 -1.17 -38.31 3.82
N GLY A 113 -1.20 -39.59 3.40
CA GLY A 113 -0.39 -40.13 2.31
C GLY A 113 -0.89 -39.73 0.92
N SER A 114 -2.21 -39.69 0.72
CA SER A 114 -2.84 -39.32 -0.56
C SER A 114 -2.62 -37.84 -0.91
N ILE A 115 -2.49 -36.96 0.08
CA ILE A 115 -2.13 -35.55 -0.13
C ILE A 115 -0.69 -35.42 -0.68
N LYS A 116 0.24 -36.28 -0.23
CA LYS A 116 1.63 -36.29 -0.71
C LYS A 116 1.71 -36.85 -2.14
N ASP A 117 0.97 -37.91 -2.44
CA ASP A 117 0.94 -38.49 -3.79
C ASP A 117 0.20 -37.57 -4.78
N ALA A 118 -0.87 -36.88 -4.36
CA ALA A 118 -1.55 -35.88 -5.17
C ALA A 118 -0.67 -34.64 -5.45
N LEU A 119 0.22 -34.24 -4.54
CA LEU A 119 1.19 -33.17 -4.80
C LEU A 119 2.25 -33.59 -5.83
N ILE A 120 2.55 -34.88 -5.94
CA ILE A 120 3.55 -35.41 -6.86
C ILE A 120 2.94 -35.64 -8.26
N ASP A 121 1.69 -36.08 -8.35
CA ASP A 121 0.99 -36.47 -9.59
C ASP A 121 0.30 -35.30 -10.34
N VAL A 122 0.49 -34.06 -9.87
CA VAL A 122 0.06 -32.86 -10.60
C VAL A 122 1.05 -32.57 -11.74
N SER A 123 0.53 -32.44 -12.97
CA SER A 123 1.28 -32.08 -14.18
C SER A 123 2.24 -30.92 -13.94
N LEU A 124 3.47 -31.03 -14.48
CA LEU A 124 4.51 -30.01 -14.36
C LEU A 124 3.99 -28.61 -14.73
N MET A 125 3.09 -28.50 -15.72
CA MET A 125 2.50 -27.22 -16.11
C MET A 125 1.61 -26.59 -15.03
N VAL A 126 0.87 -27.39 -14.26
CA VAL A 126 0.01 -26.88 -13.17
C VAL A 126 0.88 -26.42 -12.00
N LYS A 127 1.97 -27.13 -11.70
CA LYS A 127 2.97 -26.69 -10.71
C LYS A 127 3.61 -25.36 -11.12
N VAL A 128 4.04 -25.26 -12.37
CA VAL A 128 4.63 -24.02 -12.93
C VAL A 128 3.61 -22.87 -12.88
N SER A 129 2.35 -23.11 -13.28
CA SER A 129 1.29 -22.10 -13.22
C SER A 129 0.98 -21.66 -11.79
N GLY A 130 0.91 -22.60 -10.84
CA GLY A 130 0.70 -22.30 -9.42
C GLY A 130 1.84 -21.46 -8.83
N ILE A 131 3.09 -21.80 -9.17
CA ILE A 131 4.28 -21.01 -8.78
C ILE A 131 4.22 -19.60 -9.38
N LEU A 132 3.87 -19.46 -10.67
CA LEU A 132 3.75 -18.17 -11.32
C LEU A 132 2.65 -17.30 -10.70
N ILE A 133 1.50 -17.89 -10.35
CA ILE A 133 0.41 -17.17 -9.66
C ILE A 133 0.88 -16.73 -8.27
N LEU A 134 1.53 -17.62 -7.51
CA LEU A 134 2.06 -17.28 -6.19
C LEU A 134 3.10 -16.16 -6.27
N LEU A 135 4.04 -16.25 -7.22
CA LEU A 135 5.02 -15.20 -7.50
C LEU A 135 4.34 -13.89 -7.90
N GLY A 136 3.28 -13.96 -8.69
CA GLY A 136 2.47 -12.79 -9.06
C GLY A 136 1.81 -12.14 -7.84
N ILE A 137 1.24 -12.92 -6.93
CA ILE A 137 0.65 -12.42 -5.68
C ILE A 137 1.73 -11.80 -4.79
N VAL A 138 2.87 -12.47 -4.61
CA VAL A 138 3.99 -11.94 -3.82
C VAL A 138 4.52 -10.63 -4.43
N ALA A 139 4.67 -10.56 -5.74
CA ALA A 139 5.10 -9.35 -6.44
C ALA A 139 4.07 -8.22 -6.29
N MET A 140 2.77 -8.54 -6.34
CA MET A 140 1.69 -7.56 -6.14
C MET A 140 1.68 -7.03 -4.70
N LEU A 141 1.81 -7.91 -3.70
CA LEU A 141 1.91 -7.53 -2.29
C LEU A 141 3.15 -6.68 -2.02
N TRP A 142 4.29 -7.04 -2.62
CA TRP A 142 5.51 -6.23 -2.52
C TRP A 142 5.32 -4.86 -3.19
N TYR A 143 4.71 -4.82 -4.38
CA TYR A 143 4.48 -3.57 -5.11
C TYR A 143 3.56 -2.60 -4.35
N GLN A 144 2.56 -3.13 -3.63
CA GLN A 144 1.65 -2.36 -2.79
C GLN A 144 2.22 -2.04 -1.39
N SER A 145 3.38 -2.59 -1.03
CA SER A 145 3.99 -2.33 0.28
C SER A 145 4.54 -0.91 0.39
N ASP A 146 4.45 -0.34 1.60
CA ASP A 146 4.99 0.99 1.92
C ASP A 146 6.50 1.08 1.62
N TYR A 147 7.24 -0.02 1.84
CA TYR A 147 8.65 -0.11 1.47
C TYR A 147 8.89 0.16 -0.02
N HIS A 148 8.10 -0.44 -0.92
CA HIS A 148 8.24 -0.18 -2.35
C HIS A 148 7.90 1.27 -2.71
N GLN A 149 6.86 1.84 -2.09
CA GLN A 149 6.48 3.24 -2.29
C GLN A 149 7.62 4.19 -1.90
N VAL A 150 8.23 3.96 -0.73
CA VAL A 150 9.38 4.71 -0.22
C VAL A 150 10.60 4.56 -1.13
N MET A 151 10.92 3.33 -1.54
CA MET A 151 12.02 3.06 -2.48
C MET A 151 11.83 3.82 -3.79
N LYS A 152 10.61 3.80 -4.34
CA LYS A 152 10.27 4.51 -5.58
C LYS A 152 10.34 6.02 -5.41
N HIS A 153 9.96 6.56 -4.24
CA HIS A 153 10.06 7.98 -3.95
C HIS A 153 11.53 8.42 -3.83
N ALA A 154 12.31 7.75 -2.99
CA ALA A 154 13.73 8.05 -2.79
C ALA A 154 14.55 7.87 -4.08
N ALA A 155 14.27 6.84 -4.88
CA ALA A 155 14.98 6.57 -6.13
C ALA A 155 14.79 7.66 -7.20
N LYS A 156 13.78 8.53 -7.09
CA LYS A 156 13.60 9.67 -7.99
C LYS A 156 14.54 10.82 -7.69
N LEU A 157 15.06 10.91 -6.47
CA LEU A 157 15.97 11.97 -6.07
C LEU A 157 17.43 11.60 -6.43
N ALA A 158 18.28 12.60 -6.49
CA ALA A 158 19.72 12.49 -6.60
C ALA A 158 20.40 13.56 -5.72
N SER A 159 21.61 13.28 -5.26
CA SER A 159 22.43 14.18 -4.42
C SER A 159 23.92 14.20 -4.82
N ASN A 160 24.22 13.81 -6.05
CA ASN A 160 25.58 13.58 -6.53
C ASN A 160 26.31 14.85 -7.01
N LYS A 161 25.84 16.02 -6.60
CA LYS A 161 26.34 17.32 -7.05
C LYS A 161 26.41 18.29 -5.89
N GLU A 162 27.28 19.26 -6.05
CA GLU A 162 27.38 20.42 -5.17
C GLU A 162 27.18 21.69 -5.99
N ILE A 163 26.71 22.75 -5.32
CA ILE A 163 26.60 24.08 -5.92
C ILE A 163 27.32 25.09 -5.05
N ASP A 164 28.14 25.94 -5.67
CA ASP A 164 28.82 27.01 -4.96
C ASP A 164 27.87 28.20 -4.78
N ILE A 165 27.63 28.58 -3.53
CA ILE A 165 26.82 29.74 -3.17
C ILE A 165 27.70 30.75 -2.45
N ASN A 166 27.57 32.02 -2.82
CA ASN A 166 28.17 33.14 -2.11
C ASN A 166 27.14 33.72 -1.14
N LEU A 167 27.40 33.55 0.15
CA LEU A 167 26.59 34.13 1.22
C LEU A 167 27.49 34.91 2.17
N GLY A 168 27.13 36.16 2.46
CA GLY A 168 27.91 37.02 3.34
C GLY A 168 29.30 37.41 2.82
N GLY A 169 29.59 37.18 1.54
CA GLY A 169 30.90 37.41 0.93
C GLY A 169 31.79 36.16 0.88
N SER A 170 31.35 35.06 1.50
CA SER A 170 32.06 33.78 1.54
C SER A 170 31.42 32.78 0.56
N GLN A 171 32.22 32.22 -0.34
CA GLN A 171 31.77 31.22 -1.32
C GLN A 171 32.02 29.81 -0.79
N ARG A 172 30.97 29.00 -0.67
CA ARG A 172 31.03 27.61 -0.16
C ARG A 172 30.18 26.66 -1.00
N PRO A 173 30.59 25.39 -1.15
CA PRO A 173 29.79 24.37 -1.79
C PRO A 173 28.64 23.92 -0.87
N LEU A 174 27.43 23.80 -1.41
CA LEU A 174 26.28 23.21 -0.75
C LEU A 174 25.94 21.87 -1.43
N THR A 175 25.60 20.86 -0.64
CA THR A 175 25.15 19.57 -1.18
C THR A 175 23.78 19.74 -1.85
N LEU A 176 23.70 19.45 -3.15
CA LEU A 176 22.48 19.66 -3.93
C LEU A 176 21.63 18.39 -3.99
N ILE A 177 20.38 18.48 -3.55
CA ILE A 177 19.36 17.45 -3.68
C ILE A 177 18.35 17.86 -4.75
N HIS A 178 18.08 16.97 -5.71
CA HIS A 178 17.12 17.28 -6.79
C HIS A 178 16.48 16.02 -7.39
N PRO A 179 15.27 16.09 -7.98
CA PRO A 179 14.74 15.02 -8.80
C PRO A 179 15.63 14.75 -10.03
N LYS A 180 15.72 13.48 -10.42
CA LYS A 180 16.37 13.06 -11.67
C LYS A 180 15.64 13.66 -12.87
N GLY A 181 16.39 14.26 -13.79
CA GLY A 181 15.85 14.86 -15.02
C GLY A 181 15.62 16.38 -14.98
N VAL A 182 15.89 17.05 -13.85
CA VAL A 182 15.86 18.53 -13.76
C VAL A 182 17.09 19.12 -14.48
N SER A 183 16.87 20.08 -15.38
CA SER A 183 17.93 20.71 -16.20
C SER A 183 18.52 21.97 -15.57
N SER A 184 17.73 22.74 -14.82
CA SER A 184 18.09 24.05 -14.30
C SER A 184 18.81 23.97 -12.95
N LEU A 185 20.00 23.35 -12.93
CA LEU A 185 20.77 23.12 -11.70
C LEU A 185 21.91 24.15 -11.50
N HIS A 186 21.90 25.26 -12.24
CA HIS A 186 22.96 26.25 -12.17
C HIS A 186 22.87 27.08 -10.87
N PRO A 187 23.97 27.39 -10.17
CA PRO A 187 23.95 28.11 -8.89
C PRO A 187 23.24 29.47 -8.94
N SER A 188 23.24 30.12 -10.11
CA SER A 188 22.52 31.39 -10.31
C SER A 188 21.02 31.31 -10.02
N MET A 189 20.41 30.12 -10.04
CA MET A 189 19.00 29.94 -9.71
C MET A 189 18.71 30.22 -8.23
N TRP A 190 19.69 30.01 -7.34
CA TRP A 190 19.63 30.40 -5.93
C TRP A 190 20.21 31.80 -5.74
N GLN A 191 21.39 32.05 -6.29
CA GLN A 191 22.16 33.27 -6.02
C GLN A 191 21.46 34.56 -6.48
N LYS A 192 20.70 34.53 -7.58
CA LYS A 192 20.02 35.73 -8.13
C LYS A 192 19.00 36.36 -7.18
N HIS A 193 18.56 35.63 -6.14
CA HIS A 193 17.60 36.14 -5.18
C HIS A 193 18.25 36.94 -4.05
N ILE A 194 19.58 36.96 -3.98
CA ILE A 194 20.37 37.76 -3.03
C ILE A 194 20.95 38.96 -3.78
N ALA A 195 20.74 40.17 -3.25
CA ALA A 195 21.30 41.39 -3.80
C ALA A 195 22.84 41.41 -3.64
N PRO A 196 23.63 41.38 -4.73
CA PRO A 196 25.09 41.27 -4.65
C PRO A 196 25.76 42.40 -3.86
N GLU A 197 25.25 43.63 -3.99
CA GLU A 197 25.77 44.84 -3.35
C GLU A 197 25.61 44.85 -1.82
N SER A 198 24.70 44.04 -1.29
CA SER A 198 24.37 43.97 0.14
C SER A 198 24.59 42.58 0.73
N ASN A 199 25.27 41.69 0.02
CA ASN A 199 25.56 40.32 0.44
C ASN A 199 26.68 40.26 1.49
N ILE A 200 26.45 40.86 2.66
CA ILE A 200 27.39 40.93 3.78
C ILE A 200 26.65 40.48 5.03
N ILE A 201 27.21 39.49 5.74
CA ILE A 201 26.67 38.98 7.01
C ILE A 201 27.84 38.85 7.98
N THR A 202 27.81 39.64 9.06
CA THR A 202 28.89 39.67 10.04
C THR A 202 29.00 38.34 10.78
N GLY A 203 30.16 37.69 10.69
CA GLY A 203 30.46 36.45 11.40
C GLY A 203 29.74 35.24 10.84
N PHE A 204 29.62 35.15 9.51
CA PHE A 204 29.01 34.03 8.79
C PHE A 204 29.91 33.61 7.61
N ASP A 205 31.15 33.23 7.90
CA ASP A 205 32.18 32.92 6.88
C ASP A 205 32.48 31.42 6.75
N ASN A 206 32.06 30.64 7.76
CA ASN A 206 32.34 29.22 7.84
C ASN A 206 31.06 28.40 7.88
N PHE A 207 30.28 28.45 6.81
CA PHE A 207 29.01 27.74 6.73
C PHE A 207 29.06 26.47 5.87
N SER A 208 28.17 25.54 6.18
CA SER A 208 27.79 24.42 5.33
C SER A 208 26.29 24.43 5.07
N GLY A 209 25.82 23.58 4.16
CA GLY A 209 24.40 23.53 3.87
C GLY A 209 24.00 22.64 2.71
N PHE A 210 22.70 22.66 2.49
CA PHE A 210 22.01 21.84 1.54
C PHE A 210 21.18 22.74 0.63
N ALA A 211 21.19 22.44 -0.66
CA ALA A 211 20.33 23.06 -1.64
C ALA A 211 19.31 22.03 -2.14
N PHE A 212 18.09 22.48 -2.43
CA PHE A 212 17.06 21.65 -3.01
C PHE A 212 16.30 22.39 -4.10
N THR A 213 15.95 21.67 -5.17
CA THR A 213 15.02 22.16 -6.19
C THR A 213 14.11 21.05 -6.70
N ASP A 214 12.85 21.39 -6.96
CA ASP A 214 11.90 20.55 -7.70
C ASP A 214 11.79 20.91 -9.19
N GLY A 215 12.61 21.87 -9.65
CA GLY A 215 12.59 22.47 -10.99
C GLY A 215 11.86 23.82 -11.07
N ASN A 216 10.92 24.09 -10.16
CA ASN A 216 10.15 25.33 -10.11
C ASN A 216 10.57 26.21 -8.92
N HIS A 217 10.86 25.58 -7.78
CA HIS A 217 11.28 26.21 -6.54
C HIS A 217 12.75 25.92 -6.27
N TYR A 218 13.44 26.87 -5.65
CA TYR A 218 14.87 26.79 -5.35
C TYR A 218 15.08 27.16 -3.88
N SER A 219 15.38 26.16 -3.06
CA SER A 219 15.56 26.33 -1.62
C SER A 219 16.98 26.01 -1.21
N MET A 220 17.46 26.68 -0.16
CA MET A 220 18.72 26.38 0.47
C MET A 220 18.62 26.57 1.98
N ALA A 221 19.33 25.71 2.69
CA ALA A 221 19.38 25.64 4.14
C ALA A 221 20.84 25.61 4.54
N VAL A 222 21.31 26.66 5.20
CA VAL A 222 22.72 26.83 5.60
C VAL A 222 22.83 27.09 7.10
N CYS A 223 23.97 26.69 7.66
CA CYS A 223 24.29 26.97 9.05
C CYS A 223 25.77 27.37 9.19
N ASP A 224 26.03 28.38 10.02
CA ASP A 224 27.39 28.72 10.45
C ASP A 224 27.94 27.61 11.35
N LEU A 225 29.17 27.19 11.09
CA LEU A 225 29.85 26.14 11.85
C LEU A 225 30.75 26.76 12.92
N ASP A 226 30.78 26.12 14.08
CA ASP A 226 31.76 26.43 15.11
C ASP A 226 33.16 25.87 14.81
N GLU A 227 34.07 25.98 15.77
CA GLU A 227 35.46 25.52 15.62
C GLU A 227 35.57 24.00 15.50
N ASP A 228 34.59 23.26 16.04
CA ASP A 228 34.51 21.79 15.98
C ASP A 228 33.79 21.32 14.70
N GLY A 229 33.26 22.24 13.91
CA GLY A 229 32.52 21.95 12.68
C GLY A 229 31.05 21.61 12.90
N GLU A 230 30.49 21.89 14.08
CA GLU A 230 29.07 21.68 14.39
C GLU A 230 28.25 22.96 14.05
N CYS A 231 27.00 22.79 13.61
CA CYS A 231 26.09 23.90 13.35
C CYS A 231 25.77 24.70 14.64
N ARG A 232 26.04 26.01 14.57
CA ARG A 232 25.56 26.96 15.57
C ARG A 232 24.06 27.14 15.43
N ARG A 233 23.32 26.58 16.38
CA ARG A 233 21.84 26.59 16.41
C ARG A 233 21.22 27.96 16.17
N ASP A 234 21.82 29.05 16.64
CA ASP A 234 21.31 30.42 16.49
C ASP A 234 21.69 31.09 15.15
N LYS A 235 22.49 30.42 14.31
CA LYS A 235 23.01 30.92 13.03
C LYS A 235 22.58 30.02 11.87
N ILE A 236 21.27 29.82 11.75
CA ILE A 236 20.64 29.07 10.67
C ILE A 236 19.95 30.03 9.72
N ILE A 237 20.12 29.84 8.41
CA ILE A 237 19.41 30.60 7.38
C ILE A 237 18.78 29.61 6.39
N ASN A 238 17.46 29.64 6.28
CA ASN A 238 16.72 28.90 5.25
C ASN A 238 16.04 29.89 4.29
N LEU A 239 16.43 29.87 3.01
CA LEU A 239 15.85 30.71 1.97
C LEU A 239 15.19 29.83 0.92
N THR A 240 13.99 30.22 0.47
CA THR A 240 13.27 29.54 -0.62
C THR A 240 12.74 30.53 -1.64
N ALA A 241 13.26 30.45 -2.85
CA ALA A 241 12.75 31.17 -4.00
C ALA A 241 11.59 30.39 -4.64
N ILE A 242 10.47 31.09 -4.82
CA ILE A 242 9.24 30.54 -5.41
C ILE A 242 8.89 31.13 -6.78
N ASP A 243 9.68 32.09 -7.23
CA ASP A 243 9.60 32.70 -8.55
C ASP A 243 10.98 32.63 -9.21
N LEU A 244 11.03 32.68 -10.54
CA LEU A 244 12.24 32.82 -11.31
C LEU A 244 12.76 34.27 -11.36
N ALA A 245 11.92 35.26 -11.06
CA ALA A 245 12.32 36.65 -10.98
C ALA A 245 13.33 36.88 -9.83
N PRO A 246 14.45 37.59 -10.05
CA PRO A 246 15.37 37.98 -8.98
C PRO A 246 14.65 38.76 -7.89
N ALA A 247 14.72 38.27 -6.65
CA ALA A 247 14.02 38.90 -5.53
C ALA A 247 14.81 40.07 -4.89
N GLY A 248 16.13 40.13 -5.08
CA GLY A 248 16.95 41.22 -4.57
C GLY A 248 16.99 41.33 -3.05
N LEU A 249 17.01 40.21 -2.31
CA LEU A 249 17.05 40.22 -0.85
C LEU A 249 18.30 40.93 -0.33
N ASN A 250 18.10 41.98 0.47
CA ASN A 250 19.17 42.70 1.14
C ASN A 250 19.62 41.94 2.40
N MET A 251 20.82 41.34 2.37
CA MET A 251 21.28 40.47 3.46
C MET A 251 21.68 41.23 4.72
N GLN A 252 22.09 42.50 4.60
CA GLN A 252 22.38 43.35 5.75
C GLN A 252 21.10 43.64 6.55
N GLU A 253 20.03 44.01 5.85
CA GLU A 253 18.72 44.26 6.48
C GLU A 253 18.04 42.97 6.95
N PHE A 254 18.22 41.88 6.19
CA PHE A 254 17.64 40.57 6.50
C PHE A 254 18.01 40.10 7.91
N THR A 255 19.26 40.27 8.33
CA THR A 255 19.73 39.76 9.64
C THR A 255 18.95 40.35 10.82
N GLU A 256 18.65 41.65 10.78
CA GLU A 256 17.85 42.30 11.82
C GLU A 256 16.36 42.05 11.62
N LEU A 257 15.90 41.97 10.37
CA LEU A 257 14.50 41.68 10.07
C LEU A 257 14.10 40.27 10.51
N SER A 258 14.90 39.25 10.19
CA SER A 258 14.67 37.85 10.56
C SER A 258 14.55 37.70 12.08
N LYS A 259 15.49 38.29 12.83
CA LYS A 259 15.46 38.31 14.30
C LYS A 259 14.16 38.93 14.83
N ARG A 260 13.75 40.08 14.31
CA ARG A 260 12.48 40.73 14.72
C ARG A 260 11.26 39.85 14.40
N MET A 261 11.25 39.19 13.25
CA MET A 261 10.16 38.28 12.88
C MET A 261 10.11 37.07 13.82
N GLU A 262 11.26 36.46 14.11
CA GLU A 262 11.40 35.29 14.99
C GLU A 262 11.02 35.58 16.45
N GLU A 263 11.40 36.75 16.98
CA GLU A 263 11.13 37.13 18.38
C GLU A 263 9.66 37.50 18.62
N ARG A 264 9.02 38.16 17.66
CA ARG A 264 7.63 38.64 17.82
C ARG A 264 6.63 37.50 17.90
N ILE A 265 6.86 36.42 17.16
CA ILE A 265 5.85 35.41 16.90
C ILE A 265 6.51 34.02 16.78
N ARG A 266 6.31 33.18 17.80
CA ARG A 266 6.68 31.75 17.85
C ARG A 266 5.42 30.92 18.08
N TYR A 267 4.66 30.64 17.03
CA TYR A 267 3.38 29.92 17.18
C TYR A 267 3.58 28.42 17.40
N ASN A 268 4.70 27.85 16.93
CA ASN A 268 4.92 26.41 16.97
C ASN A 268 5.58 25.89 18.26
N ARG A 269 5.90 26.77 19.22
CA ARG A 269 6.54 26.42 20.51
C ARG A 269 5.58 25.88 21.59
N ILE A 270 4.42 25.35 21.21
CA ILE A 270 3.53 24.66 22.16
C ILE A 270 4.16 23.29 22.46
N LEU A 271 5.14 23.30 23.35
CA LEU A 271 5.62 22.12 24.03
C LEU A 271 4.52 21.70 25.00
N ILE A 272 4.11 20.44 24.96
CA ILE A 272 3.23 19.89 26.00
C ILE A 272 3.96 20.09 27.34
N PRO A 273 3.34 20.72 28.34
CA PRO A 273 4.00 20.90 29.64
C PRO A 273 4.37 19.51 30.18
N PRO A 274 5.59 19.34 30.72
CA PRO A 274 6.03 18.05 31.20
C PRO A 274 5.03 17.51 32.21
N SER A 275 4.51 16.32 31.96
CA SER A 275 3.65 15.64 32.92
C SER A 275 4.46 15.32 34.19
N GLU A 276 3.92 15.66 35.36
CA GLU A 276 4.52 15.27 36.66
C GLU A 276 4.49 13.75 36.86
N THR A 277 3.72 13.02 36.04
CA THR A 277 3.83 11.57 35.91
C THR A 277 4.87 11.23 34.86
N VAL A 278 5.89 10.48 35.26
CA VAL A 278 6.91 9.90 34.36
C VAL A 278 6.21 9.05 33.31
N GLY A 279 5.90 9.64 32.15
CA GLY A 279 5.54 8.93 30.95
C GLY A 279 6.79 8.49 30.21
N ASP A 280 6.80 7.26 29.67
CA ASP A 280 7.90 6.75 28.84
C ASP A 280 7.92 7.38 27.42
N LEU A 281 6.96 8.24 27.10
CA LEU A 281 6.82 8.84 25.77
C LEU A 281 7.60 10.16 25.67
N VAL A 282 8.49 10.22 24.67
CA VAL A 282 9.32 11.39 24.38
C VAL A 282 8.89 11.97 23.03
N GLU A 283 8.57 13.25 23.02
CA GLU A 283 8.39 14.05 21.81
C GLU A 283 9.75 14.52 21.29
N HIS A 284 10.02 14.21 20.03
CA HIS A 284 11.13 14.73 19.27
C HIS A 284 10.63 15.91 18.44
N HIS A 285 10.94 17.13 18.87
CA HIS A 285 10.48 18.36 18.25
C HIS A 285 11.59 18.99 17.41
N TYR A 286 11.24 19.38 16.18
CA TYR A 286 12.11 20.07 15.25
C TYR A 286 11.43 21.37 14.82
N ASN A 287 12.13 22.49 14.93
CA ASN A 287 11.57 23.79 14.55
C ASN A 287 12.56 24.60 13.72
N GLY A 288 12.06 25.31 12.71
CA GLY A 288 12.89 26.12 11.83
C GLY A 288 12.09 27.24 11.18
N ASP A 289 12.81 28.23 10.69
CA ASP A 289 12.25 29.41 10.04
C ASP A 289 12.70 29.42 8.58
N VAL A 290 11.74 29.46 7.66
CA VAL A 290 11.99 29.50 6.20
C VAL A 290 11.51 30.82 5.66
N TYR A 291 12.39 31.51 4.94
CA TYR A 291 12.11 32.84 4.38
C TYR A 291 11.97 32.78 2.87
N PHE A 292 10.99 33.53 2.35
CA PHE A 292 10.61 33.54 0.96
C PHE A 292 10.74 34.96 0.39
N PRO A 293 11.90 35.29 -0.19
CA PRO A 293 12.09 36.58 -0.86
C PRO A 293 11.36 36.56 -2.21
N VAL A 294 10.53 37.57 -2.45
CA VAL A 294 9.76 37.77 -3.69
C VAL A 294 9.99 39.20 -4.18
N ALA A 295 10.16 39.38 -5.49
CA ALA A 295 10.44 40.69 -6.08
C ALA A 295 9.30 41.66 -5.80
N ASP A 296 9.63 42.89 -5.38
CA ASP A 296 8.68 43.98 -5.09
C ASP A 296 7.60 43.65 -4.05
N GLU A 297 7.84 42.65 -3.20
CA GLU A 297 6.89 42.18 -2.19
C GLU A 297 7.51 42.13 -0.79
N LEU A 298 6.65 42.04 0.23
CA LEU A 298 7.08 41.88 1.62
C LEU A 298 7.75 40.51 1.81
N LEU A 299 8.80 40.45 2.65
CA LEU A 299 9.41 39.18 3.01
C LEU A 299 8.39 38.31 3.75
N VAL A 300 8.18 37.08 3.26
CA VAL A 300 7.31 36.10 3.92
C VAL A 300 8.16 35.09 4.68
N ARG A 301 7.71 34.73 5.89
CA ARG A 301 8.30 33.70 6.74
C ARG A 301 7.30 32.56 6.96
N ALA A 302 7.78 31.32 6.90
CA ALA A 302 7.11 30.16 7.47
C ALA A 302 7.87 29.68 8.72
N ASP A 303 7.23 29.79 9.88
CA ASP A 303 7.62 29.06 11.10
C ASP A 303 7.15 27.61 10.90
N ILE A 304 8.10 26.69 10.72
CA ILE A 304 7.85 25.25 10.55
C ILE A 304 8.15 24.48 11.83
N GLY A 305 7.27 23.54 12.16
CA GLY A 305 7.42 22.60 13.27
C GLY A 305 7.13 21.18 12.80
N ILE A 306 7.97 20.24 13.21
CA ILE A 306 7.81 18.80 13.02
C ILE A 306 7.98 18.13 14.38
N SER A 307 6.99 17.36 14.81
CA SER A 307 6.99 16.62 16.06
C SER A 307 6.78 15.14 15.77
N LEU A 308 7.66 14.31 16.32
CA LEU A 308 7.61 12.86 16.21
C LEU A 308 7.49 12.27 17.62
N VAL A 309 6.50 11.40 17.81
CA VAL A 309 6.34 10.63 19.05
C VAL A 309 6.43 9.16 18.67
N TYR A 310 7.55 8.51 19.03
CA TYR A 310 7.80 7.11 18.70
C TYR A 310 7.00 6.20 19.64
N GLU A 311 6.10 5.39 19.07
CA GLU A 311 5.37 4.35 19.80
C GLU A 311 6.06 2.97 19.61
N GLN A 312 6.82 2.84 18.52
CA GLN A 312 7.68 1.70 18.19
C GLN A 312 9.03 2.24 17.67
N PRO A 313 10.07 1.40 17.51
CA PRO A 313 11.41 1.87 17.14
C PRO A 313 11.48 2.68 15.84
N LEU A 314 10.59 2.42 14.88
CA LEU A 314 10.57 3.06 13.55
C LEU A 314 9.18 3.57 13.16
N SER A 315 8.25 3.71 14.10
CA SER A 315 6.91 4.22 13.80
C SER A 315 6.27 4.90 15.01
N GLY A 316 5.26 5.73 14.73
CA GLY A 316 4.53 6.42 15.78
C GLY A 316 3.67 7.56 15.25
N LYS A 317 3.41 8.55 16.12
CA LYS A 317 2.57 9.70 15.79
C LYS A 317 3.39 10.82 15.17
N PHE A 318 2.83 11.40 14.12
CA PHE A 318 3.41 12.49 13.37
C PHE A 318 2.56 13.74 13.51
N TYR A 319 3.23 14.86 13.74
CA TYR A 319 2.58 16.15 13.78
C TYR A 319 3.45 17.21 13.10
N SER A 320 2.87 17.98 12.18
CA SER A 320 3.58 19.09 11.53
C SER A 320 2.72 20.35 11.49
N ARG A 321 3.35 21.50 11.71
CA ARG A 321 2.75 22.84 11.61
C ARG A 321 3.60 23.71 10.70
N ALA A 322 2.96 24.52 9.88
CA ALA A 322 3.57 25.67 9.23
C ALA A 322 2.69 26.90 9.50
N CYS A 323 3.27 27.94 10.08
CA CYS A 323 2.61 29.23 10.29
C CYS A 323 3.27 30.28 9.40
N ILE A 324 2.51 30.86 8.48
CA ILE A 324 3.02 31.78 7.46
C ILE A 324 2.58 33.21 7.78
N THR A 325 3.55 34.12 7.80
CA THR A 325 3.38 35.55 8.10
C THR A 325 4.27 36.38 7.18
N ASP A 326 3.79 37.55 6.77
CA ASP A 326 4.64 38.58 6.16
C ASP A 326 5.46 39.36 7.21
N GLN A 327 6.42 40.16 6.75
CA GLN A 327 7.33 40.95 7.60
C GLN A 327 6.63 42.01 8.46
N ASP A 328 5.45 42.47 8.03
CA ASP A 328 4.70 43.49 8.76
C ASP A 328 3.91 42.88 9.92
N CYS A 329 3.60 41.57 9.86
CA CYS A 329 2.89 40.80 10.88
C CYS A 329 1.56 41.43 11.31
N LEU A 330 0.90 42.19 10.43
CA LEU A 330 -0.35 42.90 10.74
C LEU A 330 -1.57 41.96 10.80
N THR A 331 -1.41 40.73 10.31
CA THR A 331 -2.50 39.75 10.18
C THR A 331 -2.21 38.50 11.01
N THR A 332 -3.26 37.77 11.37
CA THR A 332 -3.08 36.43 11.93
C THR A 332 -2.42 35.52 10.89
N PRO A 333 -1.58 34.56 11.30
CA PRO A 333 -0.86 33.71 10.36
C PRO A 333 -1.82 32.80 9.59
N ILE A 334 -1.45 32.46 8.35
CA ILE A 334 -1.99 31.27 7.70
C ILE A 334 -1.43 30.06 8.45
N LYS A 335 -2.29 29.20 8.98
CA LYS A 335 -1.86 28.00 9.71
C LYS A 335 -2.17 26.76 8.89
N TYR A 336 -1.15 25.96 8.63
CA TYR A 336 -1.27 24.65 8.02
C TYR A 336 -0.82 23.59 9.03
N GLN A 337 -1.70 22.63 9.33
CA GLN A 337 -1.45 21.59 10.32
C GLN A 337 -1.71 20.22 9.72
N ILE A 338 -0.81 19.28 9.99
CA ILE A 338 -0.90 17.89 9.55
C ILE A 338 -0.79 17.00 10.78
N ARG A 339 -1.71 16.04 10.91
CA ARG A 339 -1.67 14.98 11.92
C ARG A 339 -1.72 13.63 11.23
N GLY A 340 -0.90 12.69 11.67
CA GLY A 340 -0.84 11.37 11.06
C GLY A 340 -0.06 10.36 11.88
N GLU A 341 0.21 9.23 11.22
CA GLU A 341 1.10 8.18 11.69
C GLU A 341 2.25 8.09 10.71
N PHE A 342 3.47 7.90 11.21
CA PHE A 342 4.65 7.75 10.37
C PHE A 342 5.27 6.36 10.50
N GLU A 343 5.89 5.94 9.42
CA GLU A 343 6.86 4.85 9.39
C GLU A 343 8.19 5.39 8.85
N GLN A 344 9.28 5.08 9.55
CA GLN A 344 10.63 5.53 9.23
C GLN A 344 11.40 4.44 8.48
N TYR A 345 12.02 4.84 7.39
CA TYR A 345 12.83 3.99 6.51
C TYR A 345 14.20 4.61 6.29
N ARG A 346 15.26 3.81 6.29
CA ARG A 346 16.60 4.30 5.95
C ARG A 346 16.90 4.06 4.49
N GLN A 347 17.37 5.09 3.80
CA GLN A 347 17.70 5.07 2.38
C GLN A 347 19.05 5.73 2.14
N LYS A 348 19.65 5.43 0.98
CA LYS A 348 20.85 6.12 0.50
C LYS A 348 20.50 6.99 -0.70
N LEU A 349 20.90 8.25 -0.62
CA LEU A 349 20.82 9.20 -1.71
C LEU A 349 22.25 9.63 -2.04
N GLY A 350 22.84 9.07 -3.09
CA GLY A 350 24.27 9.24 -3.34
C GLY A 350 25.09 8.75 -2.13
N GLU A 351 25.92 9.64 -1.58
CA GLU A 351 26.69 9.40 -0.35
C GLU A 351 25.92 9.75 0.93
N LEU A 352 24.73 10.36 0.84
CA LEU A 352 23.92 10.75 1.99
C LEU A 352 23.12 9.57 2.52
N GLU A 353 23.20 9.33 3.83
CA GLU A 353 22.24 8.48 4.53
C GLU A 353 21.02 9.32 4.93
N VAL A 354 19.85 8.93 4.45
CA VAL A 354 18.62 9.69 4.59
C VAL A 354 17.57 8.85 5.31
N ASP A 355 16.95 9.41 6.35
CA ASP A 355 15.76 8.83 6.95
C ASP A 355 14.52 9.37 6.23
N VAL A 356 13.73 8.47 5.64
CA VAL A 356 12.47 8.78 4.96
C VAL A 356 11.30 8.44 5.88
N PHE A 357 10.48 9.43 6.17
CA PHE A 357 9.28 9.31 6.98
C PHE A 357 8.07 9.31 6.05
N HIS A 358 7.45 8.14 5.89
CA HIS A 358 6.19 7.99 5.16
C HIS A 358 5.04 8.27 6.13
N VAL A 359 4.35 9.39 5.90
CA VAL A 359 3.30 9.88 6.79
C VAL A 359 1.94 9.57 6.18
N LYS A 360 1.21 8.66 6.84
CA LYS A 360 -0.20 8.36 6.59
C LYS A 360 -1.04 9.43 7.26
N VAL A 361 -1.58 10.35 6.46
CA VAL A 361 -2.25 11.54 6.98
C VAL A 361 -3.65 11.18 7.50
N ARG A 362 -3.94 11.58 8.74
CA ARG A 362 -5.25 11.40 9.37
C ARG A 362 -6.09 12.67 9.32
N GLN A 363 -5.43 13.83 9.44
CA GLN A 363 -6.09 15.12 9.42
C GLN A 363 -5.17 16.18 8.81
N LYS A 364 -5.75 17.07 8.01
CA LYS A 364 -5.11 18.29 7.54
C LYS A 364 -6.02 19.48 7.76
N ASP A 365 -5.49 20.50 8.42
CA ASP A 365 -6.21 21.74 8.69
C ASP A 365 -5.47 22.90 8.03
N LEU A 366 -6.16 23.63 7.16
CA LEU A 366 -5.67 24.90 6.61
C LEU A 366 -6.59 26.01 7.10
N ILE A 367 -6.07 26.84 7.98
CA ILE A 367 -6.79 27.95 8.58
C ILE A 367 -6.33 29.23 7.89
N MET A 368 -7.26 29.85 7.18
CA MET A 368 -7.06 31.18 6.60
C MET A 368 -7.37 32.24 7.67
N PRO A 369 -6.56 33.31 7.77
CA PRO A 369 -6.88 34.45 8.63
C PRO A 369 -7.96 35.34 8.00
N ASP A 370 -8.56 36.21 8.81
CA ASP A 370 -9.64 37.12 8.36
C ASP A 370 -9.16 38.12 7.30
N VAL A 371 -7.89 38.50 7.37
CA VAL A 371 -7.22 39.38 6.41
C VAL A 371 -5.89 38.72 6.04
N VAL A 372 -5.60 38.64 4.74
CA VAL A 372 -4.33 38.13 4.19
C VAL A 372 -3.76 39.22 3.29
N SER A 373 -2.48 39.54 3.45
CA SER A 373 -1.79 40.46 2.54
C SER A 373 -1.71 39.90 1.12
N ALA A 374 -1.49 40.77 0.12
CA ALA A 374 -1.32 40.32 -1.26
C ALA A 374 -0.17 39.30 -1.38
N SER A 375 0.95 39.57 -0.69
CA SER A 375 2.13 38.68 -0.67
C SER A 375 1.85 37.32 -0.05
N ALA A 376 1.09 37.25 1.05
CA ALA A 376 0.75 35.98 1.69
C ALA A 376 -0.35 35.19 0.95
N MET A 377 -1.14 35.84 0.09
CA MET A 377 -2.27 35.19 -0.62
C MET A 377 -1.81 34.10 -1.58
N HIS A 378 -0.65 34.28 -2.23
CA HIS A 378 -0.07 33.27 -3.11
C HIS A 378 0.19 31.96 -2.34
N PHE A 379 0.80 32.05 -1.17
CA PHE A 379 1.10 30.92 -0.30
C PHE A 379 -0.16 30.16 0.12
N TYR A 380 -1.21 30.89 0.50
CA TYR A 380 -2.50 30.26 0.85
C TYR A 380 -3.06 29.42 -0.31
N ARG A 381 -3.01 29.94 -1.55
CA ARG A 381 -3.55 29.27 -2.73
C ARG A 381 -2.78 27.99 -3.06
N GLU A 382 -1.45 28.04 -3.04
CA GLU A 382 -0.63 26.86 -3.33
C GLU A 382 -0.78 25.80 -2.23
N ILE A 383 -0.77 26.19 -0.94
CA ILE A 383 -1.00 25.23 0.14
C ILE A 383 -2.39 24.63 0.06
N ARG A 384 -3.43 25.42 -0.27
CA ARG A 384 -4.79 24.91 -0.42
C ARG A 384 -4.90 23.86 -1.52
N LYS A 385 -4.20 24.05 -2.64
CA LYS A 385 -4.15 23.11 -3.76
C LYS A 385 -3.51 21.77 -3.35
N HIS A 386 -2.41 21.82 -2.60
CA HIS A 386 -1.73 20.63 -2.07
C HIS A 386 -2.54 19.93 -0.97
N ASN A 387 -3.18 20.71 -0.09
CA ASN A 387 -4.01 20.21 1.00
C ASN A 387 -5.15 19.30 0.48
N ILE A 388 -5.68 19.59 -0.71
CA ILE A 388 -6.77 18.83 -1.33
C ILE A 388 -6.26 17.56 -2.04
N ARG A 389 -5.04 17.56 -2.59
CA ARG A 389 -4.57 16.52 -3.52
C ARG A 389 -3.75 15.42 -2.86
N ASP A 390 -2.99 15.77 -1.83
CA ASP A 390 -1.97 14.87 -1.31
C ASP A 390 -2.58 14.03 -0.17
N GLU A 391 -2.65 12.71 -0.32
CA GLU A 391 -3.16 11.83 0.74
C GLU A 391 -2.03 11.26 1.61
N GLU A 392 -0.85 11.08 1.01
CA GLU A 392 0.37 10.61 1.66
C GLU A 392 1.47 11.65 1.51
N LEU A 393 2.28 11.82 2.55
CA LEU A 393 3.37 12.79 2.59
C LEU A 393 4.69 12.11 2.93
N PHE A 394 5.77 12.57 2.30
CA PHE A 394 7.11 12.09 2.55
C PHE A 394 7.95 13.23 3.12
N TYR A 395 8.49 13.03 4.31
CA TYR A 395 9.47 13.93 4.93
C TYR A 395 10.82 13.22 4.91
N LEU A 396 11.88 13.90 4.48
CA LEU A 396 13.21 13.30 4.42
C LEU A 396 14.14 14.04 5.36
N ARG A 397 14.71 13.36 6.34
CA ARG A 397 15.80 13.90 7.15
C ARG A 397 17.11 13.51 6.52
N VAL A 398 17.79 14.49 5.93
CA VAL A 398 19.01 14.28 5.12
C VAL A 398 20.29 14.49 5.92
N HIS A 399 20.19 15.21 7.03
CA HIS A 399 21.28 15.42 7.97
C HIS A 399 20.70 15.54 9.38
N ALA A 400 21.42 15.02 10.36
CA ALA A 400 21.07 15.14 11.77
C ALA A 400 22.35 15.15 12.60
N GLU A 401 22.54 16.22 13.36
CA GLU A 401 23.70 16.42 14.22
C GLU A 401 23.27 17.03 15.54
N ASN A 402 24.23 17.21 16.46
CA ASN A 402 24.02 17.56 17.86
C ASN A 402 23.03 18.74 18.06
N GLY A 403 21.75 18.41 18.18
CA GLY A 403 20.71 19.41 18.41
C GLY A 403 20.17 20.14 17.18
N THR A 404 20.48 19.71 15.96
CA THR A 404 19.87 20.21 14.72
C THR A 404 19.61 19.11 13.69
N ALA A 405 18.78 19.38 12.70
CA ALA A 405 18.53 18.46 11.59
C ALA A 405 18.11 19.20 10.33
N VAL A 406 18.47 18.66 9.16
CA VAL A 406 18.05 19.17 7.86
C VAL A 406 16.96 18.26 7.28
N TRP A 407 15.87 18.89 6.88
CA TRP A 407 14.68 18.23 6.37
C TRP A 407 14.36 18.69 4.95
N VAL A 408 13.97 17.76 4.09
CA VAL A 408 13.15 18.07 2.91
C VAL A 408 11.69 17.92 3.33
N VAL A 409 10.96 19.03 3.25
CA VAL A 409 9.59 19.19 3.75
C VAL A 409 8.65 19.38 2.56
N PRO A 410 7.52 18.66 2.48
CA PRO A 410 6.52 18.82 1.43
C PRO A 410 5.64 20.06 1.67
N LEU A 411 6.25 21.25 1.64
CA LEU A 411 5.60 22.55 1.78
C LEU A 411 5.86 23.36 0.51
N LEU A 412 4.80 23.80 -0.18
CA LEU A 412 4.87 24.52 -1.47
C LEU A 412 5.63 23.73 -2.55
N GLY A 413 5.28 22.46 -2.72
CA GLY A 413 6.10 21.50 -3.46
C GLY A 413 7.00 20.76 -2.48
N ASN A 414 8.31 20.93 -2.60
CA ASN A 414 9.28 20.46 -1.62
C ASN A 414 10.35 21.52 -1.39
N LEU A 415 10.75 21.73 -0.14
CA LEU A 415 11.82 22.66 0.21
C LEU A 415 12.75 22.03 1.23
N VAL A 416 14.00 22.49 1.26
CA VAL A 416 14.96 22.12 2.31
C VAL A 416 14.93 23.14 3.44
N ALA A 417 14.97 22.66 4.68
CA ALA A 417 15.01 23.48 5.88
C ALA A 417 15.90 22.85 6.96
N TRP A 418 16.83 23.63 7.48
CA TRP A 418 17.59 23.34 8.68
C TRP A 418 16.77 23.73 9.91
N THR A 419 16.66 22.82 10.85
CA THR A 419 15.81 22.93 12.04
C THR A 419 16.63 22.72 13.31
N LYS A 420 16.25 23.41 14.37
CA LYS A 420 16.69 23.15 15.74
C LYS A 420 15.92 21.93 16.24
N TYR A 421 16.60 21.09 17.02
CA TYR A 421 16.03 19.87 17.58
C TYR A 421 15.99 19.94 19.11
N GLU A 422 14.85 19.62 19.69
CA GLU A 422 14.60 19.58 21.13
C GLU A 422 13.86 18.28 21.48
N LYS A 423 14.18 17.69 22.64
CA LYS A 423 13.43 16.56 23.20
C LYS A 423 12.55 17.05 24.34
N VAL A 424 11.29 16.64 24.35
CA VAL A 424 10.33 16.97 25.41
C VAL A 424 9.72 15.69 25.96
N ALA A 425 9.78 15.48 27.27
CA ALA A 425 9.11 14.36 27.92
C ALA A 425 7.62 14.68 28.07
N LEU A 426 6.75 13.74 27.71
CA LEU A 426 5.29 13.89 27.69
C LEU A 426 4.61 13.38 28.95
#